data_AF-A0AAW5QV72-F1
#
_entry.id   AF-A0AAW5QV72-F1
#
_cell.length_a   1.000
_cell.length_b   1.000
_cell.length_c   1.000
_cell.angle_alpha   90.00
_cell.angle_beta   90.00
_cell.angle_gamma   90.00
#
_symmetry.space_group_name_H-M   'P 1'
#
loop_
_entity.id
_entity.type
_entity.pdbx_description
1 polymer ?
#
loop_
_entity_poly.entity_id
_entity_poly.type
_entity_poly.pdbx_seq_one_letter_code
_entity_poly.pdbx_strand_id
1 'polypeptide(L)' 'MCSPNGINGWTYTQKLTTLGCEGFFINKQGQTIQFHDKTFVSLDDTCGFLRPETAWFWLSCNFWDAQNKRVGINLA' A
#
# COMPACT_ATOMS: atom_id res chain seq x y z
N MET A 1 1.25 3.08 -12.50
CA MET A 1 0.47 2.65 -13.68
C MET A 1 -0.49 3.76 -14.04
N CYS A 2 -0.56 4.13 -15.32
CA CYS A 2 -1.58 5.05 -15.84
C CYS A 2 -2.42 4.27 -16.84
N SER A 3 -3.73 4.18 -16.63
CA SER A 3 -4.64 3.48 -17.55
C SER A 3 -5.88 4.32 -17.88
N PRO A 4 -6.35 4.30 -19.13
CA PRO A 4 -7.66 4.85 -19.48
C PRO A 4 -8.78 4.09 -18.76
N ASN A 5 -9.77 4.81 -18.25
CA ASN A 5 -10.97 4.27 -17.61
C ASN A 5 -12.25 4.76 -18.32
N GLY A 6 -12.65 4.05 -19.38
CA GLY A 6 -13.77 4.48 -20.24
C GLY A 6 -13.41 5.59 -21.21
N ILE A 7 -14.43 6.26 -21.77
CA ILE A 7 -14.25 7.21 -22.89
C ILE A 7 -13.44 8.43 -22.46
N ASN A 8 -13.70 8.99 -21.27
CA ASN A 8 -13.03 10.21 -20.77
C ASN A 8 -12.33 10.03 -19.40
N GLY A 9 -12.43 8.85 -18.78
CA GLY A 9 -11.84 8.60 -17.48
C GLY A 9 -10.40 8.11 -17.58
N TRP A 10 -9.67 8.27 -16.50
CA TRP A 10 -8.30 7.79 -16.36
C TRP A 10 -8.01 7.51 -14.89
N THR A 11 -7.03 6.66 -14.64
CA THR A 11 -6.54 6.37 -13.30
C THR A 11 -5.03 6.31 -13.30
N TYR A 12 -4.45 7.02 -12.36
CA TYR A 12 -3.06 6.91 -11.97
C TYR A 12 -2.99 6.11 -10.68
N THR A 13 -2.08 5.14 -10.62
CA THR A 13 -1.71 4.45 -9.39
C THR A 13 -0.20 4.42 -9.23
N GLN A 14 0.30 4.64 -8.04
CA GLN A 14 1.68 4.38 -7.64
C GLN A 14 1.67 3.57 -6.37
N LYS A 15 2.23 2.38 -6.46
CA LYS A 15 2.23 1.40 -5.38
C LYS A 15 3.69 1.11 -5.02
N LEU A 16 4.04 1.37 -3.77
CA LEU A 16 5.33 1.01 -3.20
C LEU A 16 5.09 0.02 -2.07
N THR A 17 5.86 -1.05 -2.06
CA THR A 17 5.77 -2.11 -1.05
C THR A 17 7.12 -2.31 -0.39
N THR A 18 7.15 -2.93 0.79
CA THR A 18 8.36 -3.22 1.57
C THR A 18 9.25 -2.01 1.90
N LEU A 19 8.64 -0.82 2.01
CA LEU A 19 9.37 0.37 2.45
C LEU A 19 9.80 0.18 3.90
N GLY A 20 11.06 0.53 4.20
CA GLY A 20 11.52 0.64 5.58
C GLY A 20 10.83 1.81 6.28
N CYS A 21 10.60 1.66 7.58
CA CYS A 21 9.95 2.67 8.39
C CYS A 21 10.67 2.84 9.72
N GLU A 22 10.85 4.09 10.13
CA GLU A 22 11.44 4.48 11.40
C GLU A 22 10.43 5.32 12.18
N GLY A 23 10.59 5.33 13.51
CA GLY A 23 9.70 6.06 14.42
C GLY A 23 8.83 5.13 15.26
N PHE A 24 7.65 5.61 15.65
CA PHE A 24 6.75 4.89 16.53
C PHE A 24 5.30 5.33 16.30
N PHE A 25 4.36 4.55 16.83
CA PHE A 25 3.00 5.02 17.04
C PHE A 25 2.54 4.73 18.47
N ILE A 26 1.54 5.49 18.92
CA ILE A 26 0.89 5.26 20.20
C ILE A 26 -0.41 4.51 19.93
N ASN A 27 -0.57 3.32 20.53
CA ASN A 27 -1.79 2.54 20.35
C ASN A 27 -2.95 3.09 21.21
N LYS A 28 -4.14 2.49 21.08
CA LYS A 28 -5.34 2.92 21.83
C LYS A 28 -5.18 2.79 23.35
N GLN A 29 -4.26 1.96 23.82
CA GLN A 29 -3.94 1.75 25.23
C GLN A 29 -2.88 2.74 25.75
N GLY A 30 -2.41 3.67 24.93
CA GLY A 30 -1.37 4.63 25.28
C GLY A 30 0.05 4.04 25.27
N GLN A 31 0.24 2.84 24.74
CA GLN A 31 1.55 2.21 24.64
C GLN A 31 2.27 2.69 23.38
N THR A 32 3.54 3.03 23.54
CA THR A 32 4.42 3.32 22.40
C THR A 32 4.88 2.03 21.75
N ILE A 33 4.55 1.87 20.47
CA ILE A 33 5.02 0.78 19.63
C ILE A 33 6.10 1.34 18.71
N GLN A 34 7.35 0.96 18.99
CA GLN A 34 8.52 1.34 18.21
C GLN A 34 8.57 0.52 16.92
N PHE A 35 8.82 1.18 15.80
CA PHE A 35 9.16 0.52 14.57
C PHE A 35 10.62 0.07 14.59
N HIS A 36 10.91 -0.97 13.83
CA HIS A 36 12.25 -1.54 13.76
C HIS A 36 12.57 -2.02 12.34
N ASP A 37 13.78 -2.56 12.17
CA ASP A 37 14.34 -3.05 10.91
C ASP A 37 13.46 -4.03 10.11
N LYS A 38 12.53 -4.73 10.78
CA LYS A 38 11.57 -5.64 10.14
C LYS A 38 10.18 -5.07 9.94
N THR A 39 9.93 -3.83 10.34
CA THR A 39 8.69 -3.11 10.06
C THR A 39 8.66 -2.71 8.59
N PHE A 40 7.53 -2.97 7.92
CA PHE A 40 7.29 -2.52 6.56
C PHE A 40 6.10 -1.57 6.49
N VAL A 41 6.17 -0.67 5.52
CA VAL A 41 5.06 0.19 5.11
C VAL A 41 4.81 0.01 3.61
N SER A 42 3.53 0.08 3.24
CA SER A 42 3.12 0.23 1.83
C SER A 42 2.60 1.64 1.62
N LEU A 43 2.95 2.22 0.47
CA LEU A 43 2.29 3.42 -0.05
C LEU A 43 1.39 3.02 -1.21
N ASP A 44 0.16 3.51 -1.18
CA ASP A 44 -0.80 3.39 -2.27
C ASP A 44 -1.32 4.78 -2.62
N ASP A 45 -0.79 5.36 -3.69
CA ASP A 45 -1.24 6.63 -4.23
C ASP A 45 -2.11 6.34 -5.44
N THR A 46 -3.34 6.84 -5.43
CA THR A 46 -4.30 6.65 -6.52
C THR A 46 -5.09 7.93 -6.73
N CYS A 47 -5.17 8.37 -7.99
CA CYS A 47 -6.01 9.49 -8.38
C CYS A 47 -6.58 9.28 -9.79
N GLY A 48 -7.67 9.98 -10.11
CA GLY A 48 -8.29 9.88 -11.42
C GLY A 48 -9.75 10.27 -11.44
N PHE A 49 -10.35 10.15 -12.62
CA PHE A 49 -11.78 10.32 -12.85
C PHE A 49 -12.41 8.97 -13.16
N LEU A 50 -13.27 8.50 -12.25
CA LEU A 50 -13.86 7.15 -12.28
C LEU A 50 -15.29 7.18 -12.81
N ARG A 51 -15.76 6.04 -13.34
CA ARG A 51 -17.18 5.85 -13.65
C ARG A 51 -17.99 5.76 -12.35
N PRO A 52 -19.28 6.18 -12.34
CA PRO A 52 -20.15 6.07 -11.18
C PRO A 52 -20.28 4.64 -10.60
N GLU A 53 -20.14 3.62 -11.44
CA GLU A 53 -20.29 2.20 -11.06
C GLU A 53 -18.94 1.48 -11.25
N THR A 54 -18.03 1.66 -10.31
CA THR A 54 -16.74 0.95 -10.30
C THR A 54 -16.55 0.25 -8.96
N ALA A 55 -16.39 -1.08 -8.98
CA ALA A 55 -15.99 -1.85 -7.81
C ALA A 55 -14.48 -2.15 -7.90
N TRP A 56 -13.79 -2.00 -6.77
CA TRP A 56 -12.35 -2.25 -6.66
C TRP A 56 -12.11 -3.40 -5.69
N PHE A 57 -11.29 -4.35 -6.10
CA PHE A 57 -10.75 -5.37 -5.22
C PHE A 57 -9.29 -5.03 -4.96
N TRP A 58 -8.95 -4.89 -3.69
CA TRP A 58 -7.61 -4.49 -3.28
C TRP A 58 -6.99 -5.56 -2.40
N LEU A 59 -5.75 -5.94 -2.73
CA LEU A 59 -4.94 -6.82 -1.92
C LEU A 59 -3.58 -6.16 -1.72
N SER A 60 -3.20 -5.95 -0.45
CA SER A 60 -1.84 -5.53 -0.12
C SER A 60 -1.30 -6.33 1.04
N CYS A 61 -0.04 -6.74 0.91
CA CYS A 61 0.64 -7.53 1.91
C CYS A 61 2.14 -7.25 1.85
N ASN A 62 2.77 -7.15 3.03
CA ASN A 62 4.22 -7.19 3.16
C ASN A 62 4.57 -8.25 4.17
N PHE A 63 5.62 -9.02 3.91
CA PHE A 63 6.14 -9.99 4.85
C PHE A 63 7.61 -10.29 4.56
N TRP A 64 8.25 -10.89 5.56
CA TRP A 64 9.55 -11.52 5.41
C TRP A 64 9.31 -13.00 5.09
N ASP A 65 9.94 -13.52 4.05
CA ASP A 65 9.89 -14.95 3.78
C ASP A 65 10.81 -15.75 4.73
N ALA A 66 10.77 -17.08 4.62
CA ALA A 66 11.59 -17.97 5.44
C ALA A 66 13.10 -17.82 5.19
N GLN A 67 13.51 -17.13 4.12
CA GLN A 67 14.89 -16.85 3.75
C GLN A 67 15.29 -15.38 4.06
N ASN A 68 14.51 -14.67 4.88
CA ASN A 68 14.69 -13.26 5.22
C ASN A 68 14.71 -12.31 4.00
N LYS A 69 14.00 -12.65 2.92
CA LYS A 69 13.76 -11.71 1.82
C LYS A 69 12.52 -10.88 2.10
N ARG A 70 12.53 -9.65 1.61
CA ARG A 70 11.39 -8.75 1.66
C ARG A 70 10.42 -9.13 0.53
N VAL A 71 9.17 -9.41 0.87
CA VAL A 71 8.12 -9.70 -0.11
C VAL A 71 7.01 -8.68 0.06
N GLY A 72 6.64 -8.04 -1.05
CA GLY A 72 5.60 -7.02 -1.09
C GLY A 72 4.65 -7.27 -2.26
N ILE A 73 3.36 -7.32 -1.96
CA ILE A 73 2.29 -7.51 -2.94
C ILE A 73 1.35 -6.31 -2.79
N ASN A 74 1.01 -5.66 -3.90
CA ASN A 74 -0.08 -4.67 -3.97
C ASN A 74 -0.79 -4.81 -5.32
N LEU A 75 -2.01 -5.33 -5.29
CA LEU A 75 -2.86 -5.59 -6.44
C LEU A 75 -4.13 -4.75 -6.32
N ALA A 76 -4.46 -4.03 -7.38
CA ALA A 76 -5.68 -3.24 -7.53
C ALA A 76 -6.15 -3.26 -8.97
#